data_AF-A0A534MLE5-F1
#
_entry.id   AF-A0A534MLE5-F1
#
_cell.length_a   1.000
_cell.length_b   1.000
_cell.length_c   1.000
_cell.angle_alpha   90.00
_cell.angle_beta   90.00
_cell.angle_gamma   90.00
#
_symmetry.space_group_name_H-M   'P 1'
#
loop_
_entity.id
_entity.type
_entity.pdbx_description
1 polymer ?
#
loop_
_entity_poly.entity_id
_entity_poly.type
_entity_poly.pdbx_seq_one_letter_code
_entity_poly.pdbx_strand_id
1 'polypeptide(L)'
;TERYVAATQRHFPPGIIGPFTLQTAVDKDLKFWVYDVSPRIGGGTNVHMSMGHPYGNSLWRRSMSTGRRIAMEIRRGVDTGRLGELVT
;
A
#
# COMPACT_ATOMS: atom_id res chain seq x y z
N THR A 1 0.05 2.62 11.16
CA THR A 1 0.74 2.35 9.87
C THR A 1 2.12 2.99 9.81
N GLU A 2 2.27 4.28 10.10
CA GLU A 2 3.58 4.98 10.07
C GLU A 2 4.67 4.31 10.93
N ARG A 3 4.29 3.80 12.11
CA ARG A 3 5.20 3.04 12.98
C ARG A 3 5.81 1.81 12.29
N TYR A 4 5.01 1.11 11.47
CA TYR A 4 5.49 -0.06 10.73
C TYR A 4 6.48 0.37 9.63
N VAL A 5 6.15 1.41 8.86
CA VAL A 5 7.03 1.95 7.81
C VAL A 5 8.37 2.44 8.40
N ALA A 6 8.32 3.17 9.51
CA ALA A 6 9.53 3.63 10.19
C ALA A 6 10.38 2.46 10.71
N ALA A 7 9.75 1.40 11.22
CA ALA A 7 10.45 0.20 11.65
C ALA A 7 11.11 -0.52 10.46
N THR A 8 10.43 -0.67 9.32
CA THR A 8 11.02 -1.32 8.15
C THR A 8 12.19 -0.52 7.57
N GLN A 9 12.11 0.81 7.53
CA GLN A 9 13.22 1.66 7.11
C GLN A 9 14.45 1.55 8.02
N ARG A 10 14.24 1.39 9.35
CA ARG A 10 15.33 1.24 10.33
C ARG A 10 15.99 -0.13 10.29
N HIS A 11 15.19 -1.18 10.16
CA HIS A 11 15.67 -2.56 10.30
C HIS A 11 15.97 -3.25 8.96
N PHE A 12 15.34 -2.80 7.87
CA PHE A 12 15.43 -3.44 6.55
C PHE A 12 15.48 -2.39 5.41
N PRO A 13 16.61 -1.69 5.20
CA PRO A 13 16.76 -0.75 4.09
C PRO A 13 16.49 -1.42 2.74
N PRO A 14 15.80 -0.77 1.78
CA PRO A 14 15.30 0.62 1.77
C PRO A 14 13.97 0.84 2.53
N GLY A 15 13.41 -0.19 3.15
CA GLY A 15 12.09 -0.20 3.78
C GLY A 15 11.01 -0.75 2.86
N ILE A 16 9.76 -0.41 3.15
CA ILE A 16 8.61 -0.83 2.32
C ILE A 16 8.48 0.12 1.12
N ILE A 17 8.53 -0.45 -0.08
CA ILE A 17 8.25 0.23 -1.34
C ILE A 17 6.92 -0.28 -1.89
N GLY A 18 6.00 0.63 -2.16
CA GLY A 18 4.67 0.29 -2.70
C GLY A 18 3.67 -0.17 -1.62
N PRO A 19 2.65 -0.97 -1.99
CA PRO A 19 1.56 -1.32 -1.08
C PRO A 19 1.95 -2.45 -0.11
N PHE A 20 1.48 -2.32 1.12
CA PHE A 20 1.53 -3.35 2.15
C PHE A 20 0.16 -3.49 2.80
N THR A 21 -0.05 -4.56 3.57
CA THR A 21 -1.30 -4.79 4.29
C THR A 21 -1.01 -5.23 5.71
N LEU A 22 -1.61 -4.55 6.69
CA LEU A 22 -1.66 -5.00 8.07
C LEU A 22 -2.99 -5.72 8.27
N GLN A 23 -2.94 -7.02 8.55
CA GLN A 23 -4.14 -7.77 8.85
C GLN A 23 -4.49 -7.57 10.31
N THR A 24 -5.66 -6.97 10.57
CA THR A 24 -6.06 -6.55 11.91
C THR A 24 -7.39 -7.13 12.33
N ALA A 25 -7.49 -7.47 13.62
CA ALA A 25 -8.76 -7.63 14.31
C ALA A 25 -9.04 -6.39 15.18
N VAL A 26 -10.32 -6.04 15.35
CA VAL A 26 -10.75 -4.95 16.22
C VAL A 26 -11.57 -5.55 17.36
N ASP A 27 -11.19 -5.27 18.60
CA ASP A 27 -11.94 -5.74 19.77
C ASP A 27 -13.12 -4.83 20.12
N LYS A 28 -13.90 -5.21 21.15
CA LYS A 28 -15.09 -4.47 21.61
C LYS A 28 -14.78 -3.05 22.07
N ASP A 29 -13.54 -2.78 22.44
CA ASP A 29 -13.06 -1.49 22.93
C ASP A 29 -12.40 -0.68 21.81
N LEU A 30 -12.61 -1.09 20.55
CA LEU A 30 -12.08 -0.47 19.34
C LEU A 30 -10.55 -0.48 19.26
N LYS A 31 -9.90 -1.42 19.95
CA LYS A 31 -8.46 -1.60 19.86
C LYS A 31 -8.11 -2.48 18.68
N PHE A 32 -7.16 -2.01 17.88
CA PHE A 32 -6.64 -2.73 16.72
C PHE A 32 -5.51 -3.67 17.15
N TRP A 33 -5.64 -4.94 16.77
CA TRP A 33 -4.65 -5.99 16.98
C TRP A 33 -4.16 -6.48 15.63
N VAL A 34 -2.87 -6.31 15.35
CA VAL A 34 -2.24 -6.81 14.13
C VAL A 34 -1.80 -8.25 14.39
N TYR A 35 -2.33 -9.21 13.61
CA TYR A 35 -1.94 -10.62 13.74
C TYR A 35 -1.05 -11.10 12.59
N ASP A 36 -1.12 -10.44 11.43
CA ASP A 36 -0.29 -10.76 10.26
C ASP A 36 0.01 -9.53 9.42
N VAL A 37 1.09 -9.59 8.63
CA VAL A 37 1.52 -8.50 7.75
C VAL A 37 1.94 -9.05 6.38
N SER A 38 1.37 -8.47 5.33
CA SER A 38 1.83 -8.67 3.96
C SER A 38 2.70 -7.48 3.55
N PRO A 39 4.02 -7.66 3.32
CA PRO A 39 4.92 -6.59 2.86
C PRO A 39 4.75 -6.27 1.36
N ARG A 40 3.66 -6.75 0.74
CA ARG A 40 3.30 -6.57 -0.66
C ARG A 40 1.77 -6.43 -0.78
N ILE A 41 1.29 -6.26 -2.02
CA ILE A 41 -0.14 -6.27 -2.32
C ILE A 41 -0.84 -7.50 -1.70
N GLY A 42 -1.84 -7.23 -0.86
CA GLY A 42 -2.68 -8.25 -0.22
C GLY A 42 -3.80 -8.72 -1.14
N GLY A 43 -4.17 -10.00 -1.04
CA GLY A 43 -5.20 -10.61 -1.91
C GLY A 43 -6.59 -9.98 -1.79
N GLY A 44 -6.92 -9.39 -0.62
CA GLY A 44 -8.17 -8.65 -0.41
C GLY A 44 -8.37 -7.47 -1.36
N THR A 45 -7.31 -6.98 -2.01
CA THR A 45 -7.42 -5.88 -3.00
C THR A 45 -8.14 -6.29 -4.29
N ASN A 46 -8.29 -7.59 -4.56
CA ASN A 46 -8.93 -8.10 -5.78
C ASN A 46 -10.41 -7.71 -5.90
N VAL A 47 -11.12 -7.54 -4.77
CA VAL A 47 -12.53 -7.12 -4.77
C VAL A 47 -12.71 -5.71 -5.37
N HIS A 48 -11.64 -4.92 -5.40
CA HIS A 48 -11.62 -3.54 -5.88
C HIS A 48 -11.06 -3.40 -7.30
N MET A 49 -10.91 -4.50 -8.07
CA MET A 49 -10.32 -4.42 -9.41
C MET A 49 -11.17 -3.60 -10.39
N SER A 50 -12.49 -3.79 -10.39
CA SER A 50 -13.40 -3.12 -11.34
C SER A 50 -13.83 -1.72 -10.85
N MET A 51 -14.36 -1.65 -9.62
CA MET A 51 -14.93 -0.41 -9.08
C MET A 51 -13.91 0.48 -8.35
N GLY A 52 -12.71 -0.03 -8.07
CA GLY A 52 -11.72 0.67 -7.24
C GLY A 52 -12.04 0.62 -5.75
N HIS A 53 -11.10 1.16 -4.96
CA HIS A 53 -11.25 1.25 -3.51
C HIS A 53 -11.93 2.57 -3.15
N PRO A 54 -12.94 2.64 -2.25
CA PRO A 54 -13.63 3.89 -1.90
C PRO A 54 -12.67 5.05 -1.57
N TYR A 55 -11.71 4.83 -0.67
CA TYR A 55 -10.67 5.82 -0.34
C TYR A 55 -9.81 6.25 -1.53
N GLY A 56 -9.41 5.29 -2.38
CA GLY A 56 -8.64 5.59 -3.59
C GLY A 56 -9.45 6.40 -4.60
N ASN A 57 -10.73 6.07 -4.75
CA ASN A 57 -11.63 6.75 -5.67
C ASN A 57 -11.86 8.20 -5.26
N SER A 58 -12.08 8.46 -3.96
CA SER A 58 -12.25 9.81 -3.44
C SER A 58 -10.99 10.66 -3.62
N LEU A 59 -9.80 10.10 -3.35
CA LEU A 59 -8.54 10.82 -3.48
C LEU A 59 -8.20 11.16 -4.93
N TRP A 60 -8.42 10.21 -5.84
CA TRP A 60 -7.99 10.33 -7.24
C TRP A 60 -9.10 10.73 -8.20
N ARG A 61 -10.34 10.88 -7.71
CA ARG A 61 -11.55 11.20 -8.47
C ARG A 61 -11.78 10.28 -9.67
N ARG A 62 -11.44 8.99 -9.52
CA ARG A 62 -11.58 7.93 -10.54
C ARG A 62 -11.48 6.55 -9.91
N SER A 63 -12.02 5.52 -10.55
CA SER A 63 -11.85 4.12 -10.12
C SER A 63 -10.37 3.77 -9.98
N MET A 64 -9.93 3.56 -8.74
CA MET A 64 -8.54 3.35 -8.36
C MET A 64 -8.38 2.01 -7.63
N SER A 65 -7.90 1.01 -8.36
CA SER A 65 -7.43 -0.24 -7.78
C SER A 65 -5.99 -0.10 -7.27
N THR A 66 -5.57 -1.01 -6.38
CA THR A 66 -4.17 -1.06 -5.92
C THR A 66 -3.21 -1.30 -7.08
N GLY A 67 -3.57 -2.16 -8.05
CA GLY A 67 -2.78 -2.38 -9.27
C GLY A 67 -2.64 -1.10 -10.11
N ARG A 68 -3.73 -0.36 -10.31
CA ARG A 68 -3.70 0.94 -11.01
C ARG A 68 -2.81 1.95 -10.27
N ARG A 69 -2.84 1.95 -8.94
CA ARG A 69 -2.00 2.81 -8.11
C ARG A 69 -0.51 2.46 -8.27
N ILE A 70 -0.14 1.18 -8.30
CA ILE A 70 1.25 0.74 -8.55
C ILE A 70 1.70 1.22 -9.93
N ALA A 71 0.91 0.97 -10.98
CA ALA A 71 1.24 1.39 -12.34
C ALA A 71 1.44 2.90 -12.47
N MET A 72 0.63 3.69 -11.76
CA MET A 72 0.79 5.14 -11.69
C MET A 72 2.12 5.55 -11.03
N GLU A 73 2.57 4.83 -10.00
CA GLU A 73 3.86 5.12 -9.36
C GLU A 73 5.03 4.84 -10.29
N ILE A 74 4.99 3.69 -10.98
CA ILE A 74 6.02 3.33 -11.97
C ILE A 74 6.09 4.41 -13.06
N ARG A 75 4.94 4.83 -13.61
CA ARG A 75 4.90 5.90 -14.62
C ARG A 75 5.55 7.19 -14.10
N ARG A 76 5.20 7.62 -12.88
CA ARG A 76 5.79 8.82 -12.26
C ARG A 76 7.28 8.67 -12.02
N GLY A 77 7.74 7.51 -11.58
CA GLY A 77 9.17 7.22 -11.41
C GLY A 77 9.94 7.34 -12.73
N VAL A 78 9.36 6.85 -13.84
CA VAL A 78 9.91 7.05 -15.18
C VAL A 78 9.93 8.54 -15.56
N ASP A 79 8.79 9.23 -15.43
CA ASP A 79 8.64 10.63 -15.86
C ASP A 79 9.54 11.60 -15.05
N THR A 80 9.88 11.24 -13.81
CA THR A 80 10.74 12.05 -12.92
C THR A 80 12.19 11.58 -12.87
N GLY A 81 12.55 10.52 -13.60
CA GLY A 81 13.90 9.94 -13.56
C GLY A 81 14.27 9.25 -12.23
N ARG A 82 13.27 8.96 -11.38
CA ARG A 82 13.43 8.35 -10.05
C ARG A 82 13.04 6.88 -10.00
N LEU A 83 13.01 6.21 -11.14
CA LEU A 83 12.63 4.79 -11.23
C LEU A 83 13.50 3.90 -10.33
N GLY A 84 14.78 4.23 -10.19
CA GLY A 84 15.73 3.51 -9.32
C GLY A 84 15.38 3.51 -7.83
N GLU A 85 14.46 4.36 -7.38
CA GLU A 85 13.96 4.33 -5.99
C GLU A 85 12.79 3.34 -5.80
N LEU A 86 12.16 2.91 -6.89
CA LEU A 86 10.96 2.05 -6.87
C LEU A 86 11.28 0.58 -7.15
N VAL A 87 12.45 0.31 -7.72
CA VAL A 87 12.90 -1.03 -8.10
C VAL A 87 14.17 -1.36 -7.31
N THR A 88 14.33 -2.63 -7.00
CA THR A 88 15.47 -3.18 -6.25
C THR A 88 15.98 -4.41 -6.94
#